data_AF-K1RE57-F1
#
_entry.id   AF-K1RE57-F1
#
_cell.length_a   1.000
_cell.length_b   1.000
_cell.length_c   1.000
_cell.angle_alpha   90.00
_cell.angle_beta   90.00
_cell.angle_gamma   90.00
#
_symmetry.space_group_name_H-M   'P 1'
#
loop_
_entity.id
_entity.type
_entity.pdbx_description
1 polymer ?
#
loop_
_entity_poly.entity_id
_entity_poly.type
_entity_poly.pdbx_seq_one_letter_code
_entity_poly.pdbx_strand_id
1 'polypeptide(L)'
;MVVGTVPAVVLGLAFNDFIESNLGNVQLVGWMLVIGGIFMLFCDKIFNKGSEQTKLTYKRALIIGFIQCIAMIPGVSRSMSTIVGGMSQRLTRKAAAEFSFFLAVPTMFGATCLEVYKLISHGGGSLLTQGNNLFTLILGSVVAFIVAILAIKFFINYVTKYGFAAFGWYRIVVGLIIIICGLCGVDMQMVD
;
A
#
# COMPACT_ATOMS: atom_id res chain seq x y z
N MET A 1 3.65 15.53 -6.70
CA MET A 1 4.16 14.48 -5.80
C MET A 1 4.31 15.02 -4.39
N VAL A 2 5.21 15.96 -4.13
CA VAL A 2 5.45 16.57 -2.81
C VAL A 2 4.15 16.90 -2.05
N VAL A 3 3.26 17.69 -2.67
CA VAL A 3 1.96 18.08 -2.05
C VAL A 3 1.11 16.89 -1.63
N GLY A 4 1.08 15.80 -2.41
CA GLY A 4 0.32 14.60 -2.06
C GLY A 4 1.00 13.74 -1.00
N THR A 5 2.32 13.86 -0.84
CA THR A 5 3.09 13.09 0.16
C THR A 5 2.99 13.72 1.54
N VAL A 6 2.84 15.05 1.62
CA VAL A 6 2.82 15.80 2.88
C VAL A 6 1.84 15.21 3.91
N PRO A 7 0.56 14.93 3.61
CA PRO A 7 -0.36 14.38 4.60
C PRO A 7 0.13 13.03 5.17
N ALA A 8 0.66 12.16 4.32
CA ALA A 8 1.12 10.85 4.74
C ALA A 8 2.40 10.91 5.57
N VAL A 9 3.29 11.87 5.30
CA VAL A 9 4.48 12.10 6.14
C VAL A 9 4.06 12.63 7.51
N VAL A 10 3.20 13.64 7.55
CA VAL A 10 2.77 14.26 8.81
C VAL A 10 2.02 13.26 9.68
N LEU A 11 1.02 12.57 9.13
CA LEU A 11 0.21 11.62 9.90
C LEU A 11 0.98 10.31 10.17
N GLY A 12 1.85 9.89 9.26
CA GLY A 12 2.66 8.68 9.44
C GLY A 12 3.66 8.84 10.58
N LEU A 13 4.27 10.02 10.72
CA LEU A 13 5.14 10.35 11.85
C LEU A 13 4.33 10.53 13.14
N ALA A 14 3.18 11.19 13.09
CA ALA A 14 2.35 11.45 14.26
C ALA A 14 1.71 10.18 14.87
N PHE A 15 1.37 9.20 14.03
CA PHE A 15 0.72 7.95 14.44
C PHE A 15 1.63 6.73 14.32
N ASN A 16 2.94 6.92 14.24
CA ASN A 16 3.91 5.86 14.01
C ASN A 16 3.73 4.67 14.97
N ASP A 17 3.68 4.94 16.28
CA ASP A 17 3.63 3.90 17.32
C ASP A 17 2.30 3.10 17.26
N PHE A 18 1.21 3.79 16.89
CA PHE A 18 -0.07 3.15 16.64
C PHE A 18 -0.02 2.23 15.42
N ILE A 19 0.64 2.66 14.35
CA ILE A 19 0.79 1.83 13.14
C ILE A 19 1.61 0.58 13.48
N GLU A 20 2.76 0.73 14.12
CA GLU A 20 3.66 -0.37 14.48
C GLU A 20 3.01 -1.40 15.40
N SER A 21 2.32 -0.95 16.44
CA SER A 21 1.60 -1.85 17.37
C SER A 21 0.51 -2.68 16.70
N ASN A 22 0.01 -2.25 15.53
CA ASN A 22 -1.02 -2.96 14.77
C ASN A 22 -0.46 -3.73 13.55
N LEU A 23 0.79 -3.52 13.14
CA LEU A 23 1.39 -4.21 11.98
C LEU A 23 1.43 -5.73 12.18
N GLY A 24 1.70 -6.19 13.40
CA GLY A 24 1.72 -7.61 13.76
C GLY A 24 0.33 -8.24 13.93
N ASN A 25 -0.75 -7.45 13.87
CA ASN A 25 -2.11 -7.96 14.05
C ASN A 25 -2.62 -8.60 12.75
N VAL A 26 -2.27 -9.86 12.53
CA VAL A 26 -2.65 -10.63 11.33
C VAL A 26 -4.17 -10.72 11.16
N GLN A 27 -4.93 -10.77 12.26
CA GLN A 27 -6.39 -10.79 12.20
C GLN A 27 -6.96 -9.46 11.68
N LEU A 28 -6.42 -8.32 12.12
CA LEU A 28 -6.76 -7.00 11.59
C LEU A 28 -6.47 -6.94 10.08
N VAL A 29 -5.30 -7.42 9.65
CA VAL A 29 -4.92 -7.47 8.23
C VAL A 29 -5.92 -8.32 7.44
N GLY A 30 -6.29 -9.50 7.93
CA GLY A 30 -7.30 -10.37 7.32
C GLY A 30 -8.64 -9.67 7.10
N TRP A 31 -9.17 -9.01 8.14
CA TRP A 31 -10.42 -8.25 8.03
C TRP A 31 -10.31 -7.07 7.04
N MET A 32 -9.21 -6.32 7.06
CA MET A 32 -8.98 -5.20 6.14
C MET A 32 -8.80 -5.66 4.69
N LEU A 33 -8.29 -6.87 4.46
CA LEU A 33 -8.27 -7.50 3.14
C LEU A 33 -9.68 -7.80 2.64
N VAL A 34 -10.55 -8.38 3.47
CA VAL A 34 -11.95 -8.67 3.10
C VAL A 34 -12.72 -7.38 2.84
N ILE A 35 -12.70 -6.43 3.78
CA ILE A 35 -13.41 -5.15 3.67
C ILE A 35 -12.92 -4.38 2.43
N GLY A 36 -11.60 -4.26 2.26
CA GLY A 36 -11.01 -3.60 1.10
C GLY A 36 -11.32 -4.32 -0.22
N GLY A 37 -11.40 -5.65 -0.19
CA GLY A 37 -11.76 -6.47 -1.34
C GLY A 37 -13.23 -6.28 -1.75
N ILE A 38 -14.16 -6.27 -0.79
CA ILE A 38 -15.58 -5.95 -1.03
C ILE A 38 -15.69 -4.55 -1.62
N PHE A 39 -15.02 -3.56 -1.04
CA PHE A 39 -15.02 -2.19 -1.55
C PHE A 39 -14.51 -2.12 -3.01
N MET A 40 -13.44 -2.83 -3.36
CA MET A 40 -12.91 -2.92 -4.73
C MET A 40 -13.95 -3.41 -5.75
N LEU A 41 -14.89 -4.28 -5.39
CA LEU A 41 -15.95 -4.75 -6.28
C LEU A 41 -16.91 -3.61 -6.72
N PHE A 42 -17.03 -2.56 -5.90
CA PHE A 42 -17.92 -1.43 -6.16
C PHE A 42 -17.17 -0.17 -6.62
N CYS A 43 -15.84 -0.09 -6.42
CA CYS A 43 -15.01 1.06 -6.77
C CYS A 43 -15.26 1.56 -8.20
N ASP A 44 -15.28 0.66 -9.17
CA ASP A 44 -15.46 1.03 -10.58
C ASP A 44 -16.83 1.64 -10.84
N LYS A 45 -17.90 1.10 -10.24
CA LYS A 45 -19.26 1.63 -10.41
C LYS A 45 -19.40 3.01 -9.78
N ILE A 46 -18.73 3.23 -8.65
CA ILE A 46 -18.84 4.48 -7.89
C ILE A 46 -17.98 5.59 -8.51
N PHE A 47 -16.74 5.28 -8.86
CA PHE A 47 -15.69 6.28 -9.14
C PHE A 47 -15.17 6.31 -10.58
N ASN A 48 -15.59 5.39 -11.48
CA ASN A 48 -15.16 5.44 -12.89
C ASN A 48 -15.91 6.53 -13.68
N LYS A 49 -15.72 7.79 -13.29
CA LYS A 49 -16.34 8.99 -13.88
C LYS A 49 -15.28 10.01 -14.34
N GLY A 50 -14.05 9.55 -14.54
CA GLY A 50 -12.93 10.39 -14.92
C GLY A 50 -12.91 10.73 -16.41
N SER A 51 -12.17 11.78 -16.76
CA SER A 51 -11.98 12.23 -18.14
C SER A 51 -10.51 12.61 -18.38
N GLU A 52 -10.00 12.35 -19.58
CA GLU A 52 -8.63 12.72 -19.99
C GLU A 52 -8.39 14.24 -19.96
N GLN A 53 -9.45 15.05 -20.05
CA GLN A 53 -9.36 16.52 -19.90
C GLN A 53 -9.09 16.95 -18.45
N THR A 54 -9.25 16.03 -17.51
CA THR A 54 -9.17 16.33 -16.09
C THR A 54 -7.71 16.40 -15.64
N LYS A 55 -7.22 17.62 -15.44
CA LYS A 55 -5.85 17.86 -15.00
C LYS A 55 -5.65 17.53 -13.51
N LEU A 56 -4.49 16.97 -13.19
CA LEU A 56 -4.02 16.83 -11.82
C LEU A 56 -3.57 18.20 -11.29
N THR A 57 -4.34 18.77 -10.36
CA THR A 57 -3.99 20.03 -9.68
C THR A 57 -3.42 19.76 -8.29
N TYR A 58 -2.74 20.74 -7.69
CA TYR A 58 -2.23 20.60 -6.31
C TYR A 58 -3.33 20.29 -5.30
N LYS A 59 -4.51 20.91 -5.44
CA LYS A 59 -5.66 20.61 -4.58
C LYS A 59 -6.07 19.13 -4.65
N ARG A 60 -6.14 18.57 -5.86
CA ARG A 60 -6.48 17.15 -6.07
C ARG A 60 -5.39 16.24 -5.52
N ALA A 61 -4.12 16.57 -5.76
CA ALA A 61 -3.00 15.83 -5.21
C ALA A 61 -3.01 15.81 -3.67
N LEU A 62 -3.35 16.93 -3.03
CA LEU A 62 -3.48 17.03 -1.58
C LEU A 62 -4.62 16.14 -1.05
N ILE A 63 -5.80 16.18 -1.70
CA ILE A 63 -6.93 15.32 -1.33
C ILE A 63 -6.56 13.83 -1.45
N ILE A 64 -5.88 13.44 -2.53
CA ILE A 64 -5.37 12.08 -2.70
C ILE A 64 -4.39 11.71 -1.58
N GLY A 65 -3.55 12.65 -1.14
CA GLY A 65 -2.65 12.49 0.00
C GLY A 65 -3.38 12.22 1.32
N PHE A 66 -4.46 12.95 1.61
CA PHE A 66 -5.29 12.66 2.79
C PHE A 66 -5.94 11.28 2.70
N ILE A 67 -6.46 10.90 1.53
CA ILE A 67 -7.04 9.56 1.31
C ILE A 67 -5.95 8.47 1.46
N GLN A 68 -4.71 8.74 1.06
CA GLN A 68 -3.59 7.83 1.26
C GLN A 68 -3.39 7.46 2.74
N CYS A 69 -3.72 8.36 3.67
CA CYS A 69 -3.53 8.12 5.10
C CYS A 69 -4.43 7.00 5.64
N ILE A 70 -5.52 6.65 4.96
CA ILE A 70 -6.34 5.47 5.30
C ILE A 70 -5.51 4.18 5.16
N ALA A 71 -4.50 4.18 4.29
CA ALA A 71 -3.59 3.07 4.11
C ALA A 71 -2.58 2.87 5.25
N MET A 72 -2.59 3.74 6.28
CA MET A 72 -1.85 3.51 7.51
C MET A 72 -2.47 2.43 8.38
N ILE A 73 -3.74 2.08 8.14
CA ILE A 73 -4.39 0.91 8.76
C ILE A 73 -3.81 -0.36 8.14
N PRO A 74 -3.19 -1.26 8.91
CA PRO A 74 -2.60 -2.50 8.40
C PRO A 74 -3.61 -3.34 7.59
N GLY A 75 -3.17 -3.84 6.44
CA GLY A 75 -4.01 -4.56 5.49
C GLY A 75 -4.80 -3.66 4.52
N VAL A 76 -4.93 -2.36 4.76
CA VAL A 76 -5.45 -1.44 3.75
C VAL A 76 -4.38 -1.23 2.67
N SER A 77 -4.79 -1.35 1.40
CA SER A 77 -3.83 -1.19 0.30
C SER A 77 -3.60 0.28 0.01
N ARG A 78 -2.34 0.70 0.12
CA ARG A 78 -1.91 2.05 -0.27
C ARG A 78 -2.22 2.35 -1.72
N SER A 79 -1.84 1.47 -2.64
CA SER A 79 -2.10 1.67 -4.07
C SER A 79 -3.60 1.76 -4.36
N MET A 80 -4.45 0.96 -3.74
CA MET A 80 -5.89 1.08 -3.88
C MET A 80 -6.41 2.43 -3.37
N SER A 81 -6.01 2.82 -2.16
CA SER A 81 -6.48 4.06 -1.51
C SER A 81 -6.18 5.28 -2.37
N THR A 82 -4.96 5.37 -2.92
CA THR A 82 -4.56 6.50 -3.77
C THR A 82 -5.16 6.44 -5.17
N ILE A 83 -5.35 5.25 -5.77
CA ILE A 83 -5.99 5.14 -7.09
C ILE A 83 -7.47 5.50 -7.00
N VAL A 84 -8.18 4.92 -6.03
CA VAL A 84 -9.58 5.25 -5.77
C VAL A 84 -9.71 6.71 -5.36
N GLY A 85 -8.78 7.22 -4.55
CA GLY A 85 -8.67 8.65 -4.25
C GLY A 85 -8.55 9.50 -5.51
N GLY A 86 -7.67 9.12 -6.45
CA GLY A 86 -7.53 9.79 -7.74
C GLY A 86 -8.79 9.73 -8.60
N MET A 87 -9.44 8.57 -8.67
CA MET A 87 -10.71 8.38 -9.37
C MET A 87 -11.84 9.20 -8.76
N SER A 88 -11.90 9.32 -7.42
CA SER A 88 -12.85 10.19 -6.71
C SER A 88 -12.67 11.66 -7.09
N GLN A 89 -11.43 12.05 -7.43
CA GLN A 89 -11.12 13.35 -7.99
C GLN A 89 -11.37 13.44 -9.49
N ARG A 90 -12.06 12.49 -10.13
CA ARG A 90 -12.34 12.44 -11.58
C ARG A 90 -11.11 12.24 -12.48
N LEU A 91 -10.01 11.72 -11.95
CA LEU A 91 -8.92 11.24 -12.82
C LEU A 91 -9.35 9.94 -13.51
N THR A 92 -8.83 9.68 -14.71
CA THR A 92 -9.00 8.37 -15.35
C THR A 92 -8.26 7.30 -14.55
N ARG A 93 -8.65 6.02 -14.68
CA ARG A 93 -7.99 4.91 -13.98
C ARG A 93 -6.48 4.91 -14.21
N LYS A 94 -6.08 5.14 -15.47
CA LYS A 94 -4.69 5.20 -15.88
C LYS A 94 -3.95 6.34 -15.18
N ALA A 95 -4.46 7.57 -15.27
CA ALA A 95 -3.83 8.73 -14.64
C ALA A 95 -3.76 8.59 -13.10
N ALA A 96 -4.81 8.03 -12.48
CA ALA A 96 -4.83 7.75 -11.04
C ALA A 96 -3.83 6.66 -10.64
N ALA A 97 -3.69 5.59 -11.45
CA ALA A 97 -2.68 4.53 -11.27
C ALA A 97 -1.27 5.09 -11.38
N GLU A 98 -0.95 5.80 -12.46
CA GLU A 98 0.36 6.43 -12.66
C GLU A 98 0.70 7.38 -11.52
N PHE A 99 -0.23 8.27 -11.14
CA PHE A 99 -0.02 9.18 -10.01
C PHE A 99 0.19 8.43 -8.69
N SER A 100 -0.56 7.36 -8.44
CA SER A 100 -0.41 6.51 -7.25
C SER A 100 0.97 5.87 -7.16
N PHE A 101 1.52 5.37 -8.27
CA PHE A 101 2.87 4.81 -8.30
C PHE A 101 3.95 5.89 -8.12
N PHE A 102 3.79 7.06 -8.73
CA PHE A 102 4.71 8.18 -8.50
C PHE A 102 4.66 8.69 -7.05
N LEU A 103 3.47 8.78 -6.47
CA LEU A 103 3.28 9.19 -5.07
C LEU A 103 3.86 8.17 -4.08
N ALA A 104 3.90 6.90 -4.47
CA ALA A 104 4.49 5.82 -3.69
C ALA A 104 5.98 6.04 -3.42
N VAL A 105 6.72 6.52 -4.41
CA VAL A 105 8.19 6.63 -4.35
C VAL A 105 8.64 7.43 -3.13
N PRO A 106 8.27 8.72 -2.96
CA PRO A 106 8.70 9.48 -1.79
C PRO A 106 8.07 8.98 -0.49
N THR A 107 6.84 8.45 -0.53
CA THR A 107 6.14 7.97 0.68
C THR A 107 6.82 6.72 1.24
N MET A 108 7.02 5.69 0.41
CA MET A 108 7.63 4.43 0.84
C MET A 108 9.11 4.60 1.11
N PHE A 109 9.83 5.43 0.33
CA PHE A 109 11.21 5.76 0.64
C PHE A 109 11.36 6.40 2.03
N GLY A 110 10.50 7.38 2.36
CA GLY A 110 10.50 8.00 3.68
C GLY A 110 10.20 7.00 4.81
N ALA A 111 9.19 6.14 4.63
CA ALA A 111 8.87 5.09 5.59
C ALA A 111 10.03 4.10 5.78
N THR A 112 10.64 3.63 4.69
CA THR A 112 11.80 2.73 4.74
C THR A 112 13.00 3.39 5.43
N CYS A 113 13.29 4.66 5.14
CA CYS A 113 14.37 5.38 5.81
C CYS A 113 14.12 5.52 7.32
N LEU A 114 12.87 5.78 7.73
CA LEU A 114 12.49 5.86 9.14
C LEU A 114 12.68 4.51 9.85
N GLU A 115 12.23 3.42 9.25
CA GLU A 115 12.37 2.07 9.81
C GLU A 115 13.84 1.64 9.89
N VAL A 116 14.64 1.91 8.85
CA VAL A 116 16.08 1.64 8.87
C VAL A 116 16.79 2.48 9.94
N TYR A 117 16.42 3.75 10.09
CA TYR A 117 16.97 4.61 11.12
C TYR A 117 16.68 4.06 12.52
N LYS A 118 15.42 3.70 12.81
CA LYS A 118 15.04 3.07 14.08
C LYS A 118 15.79 1.78 14.34
N LEU A 119 15.90 0.90 13.34
CA LEU A 119 16.61 -0.37 13.46
C LEU A 119 18.06 -0.14 13.91
N ILE A 120 18.75 0.84 13.31
CA ILE A 120 20.13 1.18 13.65
C ILE A 120 20.20 1.86 15.02
N SER A 121 19.34 2.84 15.29
CA SER A 121 19.31 3.61 16.54
C SER A 121 18.99 2.76 17.78
N HIS A 122 18.21 1.69 17.63
CA HIS A 122 17.89 0.76 18.72
C HIS A 122 18.92 -0.40 18.85
N GLY A 123 20.10 -0.30 18.21
CA GLY A 123 21.18 -1.28 18.34
C GLY A 123 21.05 -2.51 17.45
N GLY A 124 20.00 -2.58 16.62
CA GLY A 124 19.78 -3.63 15.62
C GLY A 124 20.70 -3.56 14.40
N GLY A 125 21.60 -2.57 14.32
CA GLY A 125 22.58 -2.47 13.23
C GLY A 125 23.48 -3.70 13.09
N SER A 126 23.72 -4.44 14.18
CA SER A 126 24.49 -5.69 14.16
C SER A 126 23.76 -6.85 13.46
N LEU A 127 22.42 -6.85 13.41
CA LEU A 127 21.64 -7.86 12.65
C LEU A 127 21.93 -7.78 11.15
N LEU A 128 22.22 -6.60 10.62
CA LEU A 128 22.53 -6.41 9.21
C LEU A 128 23.86 -7.07 8.84
N THR A 129 24.85 -7.03 9.74
CA THR A 129 26.19 -7.58 9.52
C THR A 129 26.36 -9.01 10.03
N GLN A 130 25.36 -9.57 10.72
CA GLN A 130 25.34 -10.96 11.15
C GLN A 130 25.07 -11.91 9.97
N GLY A 131 25.94 -12.91 9.82
CA GLY A 131 25.80 -13.96 8.81
C GLY A 131 25.72 -13.38 7.39
N ASN A 132 24.71 -13.83 6.63
CA ASN A 132 24.48 -13.42 5.25
C ASN A 132 23.29 -12.45 5.09
N ASN A 133 22.83 -11.82 6.17
CA ASN A 133 21.60 -11.00 6.17
C ASN A 133 21.67 -9.83 5.18
N LEU A 134 22.79 -9.12 5.13
CA LEU A 134 23.00 -8.03 4.17
C LEU A 134 22.94 -8.52 2.72
N PHE A 135 23.57 -9.66 2.42
CA PHE A 135 23.53 -10.25 1.08
C PHE A 135 22.11 -10.65 0.69
N THR A 136 21.38 -11.31 1.57
CA THR A 136 19.97 -11.69 1.37
C THR A 136 19.08 -10.47 1.15
N LEU A 137 19.28 -9.40 1.93
CA LEU A 137 18.54 -8.15 1.79
C LEU A 137 18.78 -7.49 0.43
N ILE A 138 20.04 -7.43 -0.01
CA ILE A 138 20.40 -6.86 -1.32
C ILE A 138 19.82 -7.71 -2.45
N LEU A 139 20.00 -9.03 -2.39
CA LEU A 139 19.48 -9.96 -3.39
C LEU A 139 17.94 -9.85 -3.49
N GLY A 140 17.25 -9.87 -2.35
CA GLY A 140 15.81 -9.68 -2.27
C GLY A 140 15.37 -8.33 -2.84
N SER A 141 16.12 -7.26 -2.55
CA SER A 141 15.84 -5.92 -3.10
C SER A 141 15.99 -5.87 -4.62
N VAL A 142 17.01 -6.50 -5.18
CA VAL A 142 17.23 -6.57 -6.64
C VAL A 142 16.14 -7.39 -7.32
N VAL A 143 15.79 -8.55 -6.76
CA VAL A 143 14.69 -9.38 -7.28
C VAL A 143 13.37 -8.63 -7.21
N ALA A 144 13.06 -8.01 -6.07
CA ALA A 144 11.85 -7.20 -5.90
C ALA A 144 11.80 -6.04 -6.89
N PHE A 145 12.92 -5.37 -7.16
CA PHE A 145 13.00 -4.29 -8.14
C PHE A 145 12.64 -4.75 -9.56
N ILE A 146 13.25 -5.85 -10.02
CA ILE A 146 12.98 -6.41 -11.36
C ILE A 146 11.52 -6.84 -11.48
N VAL A 147 11.01 -7.58 -10.48
CA VAL A 147 9.62 -8.04 -10.45
C VAL A 147 8.64 -6.86 -10.38
N ALA A 148 8.96 -5.82 -9.60
CA ALA A 148 8.11 -4.63 -9.47
C ALA A 148 7.94 -3.89 -10.81
N ILE A 149 8.99 -3.75 -11.62
CA ILE A 149 8.88 -3.10 -12.94
C ILE A 149 7.88 -3.85 -13.84
N LEU A 150 7.99 -5.18 -13.88
CA LEU A 150 7.09 -6.02 -14.67
C LEU A 150 5.65 -5.96 -14.11
N ALA A 151 5.51 -6.05 -12.79
CA ALA A 151 4.23 -6.02 -12.09
C ALA A 151 3.50 -4.68 -12.27
N ILE A 152 4.21 -3.54 -12.17
CA ILE A 152 3.61 -2.21 -12.36
C ILE A 152 3.06 -2.07 -13.78
N LYS A 153 3.85 -2.43 -14.80
CA LYS A 153 3.42 -2.37 -16.20
C LYS A 153 2.20 -3.25 -16.46
N PHE A 154 2.23 -4.49 -15.97
CA PHE A 154 1.11 -5.41 -16.07
C PHE A 154 -0.13 -4.85 -15.35
N PHE A 155 0.03 -4.40 -14.11
CA PHE A 155 -1.05 -3.92 -13.27
C PHE A 155 -1.74 -2.70 -13.86
N ILE A 156 -0.99 -1.67 -14.29
CA ILE A 156 -1.57 -0.46 -14.90
C ILE A 156 -2.37 -0.84 -16.15
N ASN A 157 -1.83 -1.70 -17.01
CA ASN A 157 -2.52 -2.14 -18.22
C ASN A 157 -3.79 -2.93 -17.89
N TYR A 158 -3.73 -3.83 -16.91
CA TYR A 158 -4.86 -4.64 -16.50
C TYR A 158 -5.98 -3.77 -15.89
N VAL A 159 -5.67 -2.96 -14.88
CA VAL A 159 -6.68 -2.19 -14.15
C VAL A 159 -7.33 -1.13 -15.02
N THR A 160 -6.59 -0.58 -15.99
CA THR A 160 -7.14 0.37 -16.96
C THR A 160 -8.20 -0.29 -17.85
N LYS A 161 -8.01 -1.57 -18.21
CA LYS A 161 -8.90 -2.30 -19.12
C LYS A 161 -10.05 -3.02 -18.40
N TYR A 162 -9.78 -3.69 -17.29
CA TYR A 162 -10.71 -4.60 -16.62
C TYR A 162 -11.23 -4.09 -15.27
N GLY A 163 -10.62 -3.01 -14.73
CA GLY A 163 -10.99 -2.48 -13.42
C GLY A 163 -10.44 -3.30 -12.24
N PHE A 164 -11.08 -3.15 -11.07
CA PHE A 164 -10.62 -3.68 -9.78
C PHE A 164 -11.28 -4.99 -9.35
N ALA A 165 -12.35 -5.43 -10.03
CA ALA A 165 -13.17 -6.54 -9.55
C ALA A 165 -12.37 -7.83 -9.27
N ALA A 166 -11.44 -8.20 -10.16
CA ALA A 166 -10.59 -9.38 -9.97
C ALA A 166 -9.67 -9.26 -8.74
N PHE A 167 -9.10 -8.08 -8.49
CA PHE A 167 -8.30 -7.81 -7.29
C PHE A 167 -9.16 -7.79 -6.03
N GLY A 168 -10.42 -7.35 -6.13
CA GLY A 168 -11.39 -7.41 -5.04
C GLY A 168 -11.64 -8.84 -4.58
N TRP A 169 -11.97 -9.73 -5.52
CA TRP A 169 -12.15 -11.16 -5.24
C TRP A 169 -10.88 -11.82 -4.67
N TYR A 170 -9.73 -11.55 -5.27
CA TYR A 170 -8.44 -12.03 -4.75
C TYR A 170 -8.24 -11.66 -3.28
N ARG A 171 -8.49 -10.39 -2.91
CA ARG A 171 -8.34 -9.94 -1.52
C ARG A 171 -9.35 -10.54 -0.57
N ILE A 172 -10.60 -10.73 -1.01
CA ILE A 172 -11.63 -11.40 -0.20
C ILE A 172 -11.20 -12.82 0.11
N VAL A 173 -10.78 -13.58 -0.91
CA VAL A 173 -10.36 -14.98 -0.74
C VAL A 173 -9.15 -15.07 0.20
N VAL A 174 -8.10 -14.27 -0.04
CA VAL A 174 -6.91 -14.27 0.83
C VAL A 174 -7.25 -13.86 2.27
N GLY A 175 -8.07 -12.82 2.44
CA GLY A 175 -8.48 -12.36 3.76
C GLY A 175 -9.31 -13.42 4.52
N LEU A 176 -10.22 -14.10 3.84
CA LEU A 176 -10.99 -15.21 4.43
C LEU A 176 -10.10 -16.38 4.83
N ILE A 177 -9.10 -16.75 4.01
CA ILE A 177 -8.14 -17.79 4.36
C ILE A 177 -7.39 -17.42 5.64
N ILE A 178 -6.88 -16.19 5.75
CA ILE A 178 -6.18 -15.71 6.96
C ILE A 178 -7.10 -15.79 8.19
N ILE A 179 -8.33 -15.29 8.08
CA ILE A 179 -9.30 -15.31 9.20
C ILE A 179 -9.63 -16.74 9.62
N ILE A 180 -9.87 -17.65 8.67
CA ILE A 180 -10.20 -19.05 8.96
C ILE A 180 -9.01 -19.74 9.62
N CYS A 181 -7.79 -19.57 9.11
CA CYS A 181 -6.58 -20.12 9.74
C CYS A 181 -6.44 -19.65 11.19
N GLY A 182 -6.68 -18.36 11.45
CA GLY A 182 -6.68 -17.82 12.82
C GLY A 182 -7.75 -18.43 13.71
N LEU A 183 -8.97 -18.61 13.20
CA LEU A 183 -10.07 -19.24 13.94
C LEU A 183 -9.83 -20.74 14.20
N CYS A 184 -9.08 -21.42 13.32
CA CYS A 184 -8.64 -22.81 13.50
C CYS A 184 -7.48 -22.96 14.50
N GLY A 185 -7.03 -21.88 15.13
CA GLY A 185 -5.95 -21.92 16.13
C GLY A 185 -4.55 -22.10 15.54
N VAL A 186 -4.37 -21.82 14.25
CA VAL A 186 -3.03 -21.72 13.66
C VAL A 186 -2.36 -20.51 14.27
N ASP A 187 -1.15 -20.68 14.81
CA ASP A 187 -0.39 -19.55 15.32
C ASP A 187 0.00 -18.64 14.16
N MET A 188 -0.56 -17.43 14.18
CA MET A 188 -0.33 -16.40 13.18
C MET A 188 0.52 -15.26 13.75
N GLN A 189 1.16 -15.45 14.91
CA GLN A 189 2.15 -14.49 15.36
C GLN A 189 3.27 -14.43 14.34
N MET A 190 3.64 -13.21 13.96
CA MET A 190 4.84 -12.96 13.18
C MET A 190 6.01 -13.45 14.04
N VAL A 191 6.73 -14.46 13.58
CA VAL A 191 7.88 -15.01 14.30
C VAL A 191 8.92 -13.88 14.42
N ASP A 192 9.23 -13.47 15.65
CA ASP A 192 10.27 -12.50 15.99
C ASP A 192 11.67 -13.01 15.60
#